data_AF-A0AA46SG35-F1
#
_entry.id   AF-A0AA46SG35-F1
#
_cell.length_a   1.000
_cell.length_b   1.000
_cell.length_c   1.000
_cell.angle_alpha   90.00
_cell.angle_beta   90.00
_cell.angle_gamma   90.00
#
_symmetry.space_group_name_H-M   'P 1'
#
loop_
_entity.id
_entity.type
_entity.pdbx_description
1 polymer ?
#
loop_
_entity_poly.entity_id
_entity_poly.type
_entity_poly.pdbx_seq_one_letter_code
_entity_poly.pdbx_strand_id
1 'polypeptide(L)'
;MTFGAVLKACRERAGLTQEEIAEKLHRSRSCISKFETDKKTLDVATLIKWADVTSAKDVACAIVTGVDPVMILQQLMPLIGGIIKWF
;
A
#
# COMPACT_ATOMS: atom_id res chain seq x y z
N MET A 1 -6.95 -12.54 1.42
CA MET A 1 -6.23 -11.30 1.05
C MET A 1 -7.23 -10.40 0.36
N THR A 2 -7.53 -9.25 0.95
CA THR A 2 -8.31 -8.22 0.23
C THR A 2 -7.32 -7.18 -0.25
N PHE A 3 -7.25 -6.02 0.40
CA PHE A 3 -6.47 -4.88 -0.08
C PHE A 3 -5.33 -4.49 0.86
N GLY A 4 -5.23 -5.07 2.06
CA GLY A 4 -4.18 -4.78 3.03
C GLY A 4 -2.78 -5.07 2.50
N ALA A 5 -2.60 -6.19 1.81
CA ALA A 5 -1.34 -6.52 1.15
C ALA A 5 -0.97 -5.50 0.05
N VAL A 6 -1.96 -4.99 -0.69
CA VAL A 6 -1.76 -3.96 -1.72
C VAL A 6 -1.32 -2.63 -1.08
N LEU A 7 -1.97 -2.23 0.02
CA LEU A 7 -1.60 -1.03 0.79
C LEU A 7 -0.16 -1.12 1.31
N LYS A 8 0.21 -2.29 1.84
CA LYS A 8 1.57 -2.59 2.30
C LYS A 8 2.58 -2.44 1.16
N ALA A 9 2.30 -3.05 0.01
CA ALA A 9 3.19 -2.97 -1.17
C ALA A 9 3.34 -1.52 -1.68
N CYS A 10 2.26 -0.72 -1.68
CA CYS A 10 2.34 0.70 -2.02
C CYS A 10 3.24 1.48 -1.06
N ARG A 11 3.11 1.22 0.25
CA ARG A 11 3.95 1.83 1.29
C ARG A 11 5.43 1.47 1.10
N GLU A 12 5.72 0.18 0.92
CA GLU A 12 7.10 -0.31 0.77
C GLU A 12 7.76 0.21 -0.50
N ARG A 13 7.01 0.29 -1.61
CA ARG A 13 7.48 0.92 -2.85
C ARG A 13 7.78 2.41 -2.68
N ALA A 14 7.03 3.10 -1.82
CA ALA A 14 7.29 4.49 -1.46
C ALA A 14 8.47 4.65 -0.48
N GLY A 15 9.11 3.55 -0.04
CA GLY A 15 10.23 3.58 0.89
C GLY A 15 9.87 3.95 2.33
N LEU A 16 8.59 3.86 2.69
CA LEU A 16 8.09 4.28 4.01
C LEU A 16 7.98 3.11 4.98
N THR A 17 8.31 3.32 6.25
CA THR A 17 7.97 2.46 7.38
C THR A 17 6.50 2.62 7.78
N GLN A 18 5.99 1.71 8.61
CA GLN A 18 4.62 1.82 9.13
C GLN A 18 4.46 3.05 10.05
N GLU A 19 5.51 3.41 10.77
CA GLU A 19 5.60 4.59 11.63
C GLU A 19 5.52 5.89 10.80
N GLU A 20 6.32 6.01 9.73
CA GLU A 20 6.34 7.23 8.90
C GLU A 20 5.00 7.48 8.18
N ILE A 21 4.36 6.45 7.64
CA ILE A 21 3.04 6.64 7.02
C ILE A 21 1.96 6.91 8.07
N ALA A 22 2.10 6.36 9.29
CA ALA A 22 1.17 6.63 10.38
C ALA A 22 1.18 8.11 10.75
N GLU A 23 2.37 8.72 10.85
CA GLU A 23 2.53 10.15 11.08
C GLU A 23 1.88 10.98 9.97
N LYS A 24 2.17 10.66 8.70
CA LYS A 24 1.60 11.37 7.53
C LYS A 24 0.07 11.27 7.44
N LEU A 25 -0.51 10.16 7.92
CA LEU A 25 -1.97 9.94 7.93
C LEU A 25 -2.64 10.38 9.23
N HIS A 26 -1.87 10.88 10.21
CA HIS A 26 -2.34 11.16 11.57
C HIS A 26 -3.09 9.97 12.20
N ARG A 27 -2.49 8.79 12.11
CA ARG A 27 -2.98 7.53 12.67
C ARG A 27 -1.92 6.91 13.56
N SER A 28 -2.31 5.94 14.39
CA SER A 28 -1.33 5.12 15.10
C SER A 28 -0.74 4.07 14.16
N ARG A 29 0.51 3.68 14.41
CA ARG A 29 1.17 2.58 13.70
C ARG A 29 0.41 1.25 13.79
N SER A 30 -0.26 0.99 14.92
CA SER A 30 -1.16 -0.16 15.07
C SER A 30 -2.34 -0.10 14.10
N CYS A 31 -2.87 1.10 13.83
CA CYS A 31 -3.93 1.29 12.83
C CYS A 31 -3.42 0.94 11.42
N ILE A 32 -2.22 1.38 11.06
CA ILE A 32 -1.56 1.04 9.78
C ILE A 32 -1.39 -0.47 9.65
N SER A 33 -0.86 -1.14 10.68
CA SER A 33 -0.71 -2.60 10.69
C SER A 33 -2.05 -3.32 10.53
N LYS A 34 -3.13 -2.82 11.14
CA LYS A 34 -4.48 -3.41 10.99
C LYS A 34 -5.03 -3.23 9.57
N PHE A 35 -4.78 -2.08 8.93
CA PHE A 35 -5.13 -1.88 7.52
C PHE A 35 -4.35 -2.84 6.61
N GLU A 36 -3.04 -2.97 6.82
CA GLU A 36 -2.18 -3.85 6.00
C GLU A 36 -2.43 -5.35 6.18
N THR A 37 -3.09 -5.74 7.27
CA THR A 37 -3.40 -7.14 7.59
C THR A 37 -4.88 -7.47 7.46
N ASP A 38 -5.67 -6.61 6.81
CA ASP A 38 -7.11 -6.75 6.63
C ASP A 38 -7.91 -6.88 7.96
N LYS A 39 -7.30 -6.51 9.10
CA LYS A 39 -7.94 -6.53 10.43
C LYS A 39 -8.75 -5.28 10.72
N LYS A 40 -8.73 -4.28 9.83
CA LYS A 40 -9.55 -3.09 9.88
C LYS A 40 -9.86 -2.60 8.47
N THR A 41 -11.11 -2.27 8.22
CA THR A 41 -11.54 -1.66 6.96
C THR A 41 -11.03 -0.22 6.86
N LEU A 42 -10.48 0.12 5.71
CA LEU A 42 -10.04 1.46 5.35
C LEU A 42 -11.21 2.23 4.74
N ASP A 43 -11.48 3.45 5.22
CA ASP A 43 -12.46 4.33 4.57
C ASP A 43 -11.88 5.01 3.31
N VAL A 44 -12.75 5.48 2.42
CA VAL A 44 -12.37 6.07 1.13
C VAL A 44 -11.51 7.33 1.32
N ALA A 45 -11.80 8.16 2.32
CA ALA A 45 -11.01 9.36 2.60
C ALA A 45 -9.56 9.02 2.99
N THR A 46 -9.38 7.95 3.77
CA THR A 46 -8.08 7.44 4.17
C THR A 46 -7.38 6.78 2.98
N LEU A 47 -8.10 6.09 2.10
CA LEU A 47 -7.55 5.55 0.85
C LEU A 47 -6.96 6.64 -0.05
N ILE A 48 -7.68 7.74 -0.24
CA ILE A 48 -7.20 8.89 -1.03
C ILE A 48 -5.90 9.45 -0.43
N LYS A 49 -5.88 9.71 0.88
CA LYS A 49 -4.68 10.22 1.56
C LYS A 49 -3.51 9.24 1.49
N TRP A 50 -3.78 7.93 1.62
CA TRP A 50 -2.76 6.89 1.48
C TRP A 50 -2.15 6.93 0.08
N ALA A 51 -2.99 7.04 -0.95
CA ALA A 51 -2.57 7.12 -2.34
C ALA A 51 -1.76 8.39 -2.64
N ASP A 52 -2.13 9.53 -2.05
CA ASP A 52 -1.34 10.77 -2.16
C ASP A 52 0.05 10.60 -1.53
N VAL A 53 0.12 10.07 -0.30
CA VAL A 53 1.38 9.89 0.44
C VAL A 53 2.31 8.88 -0.24
N THR A 54 1.75 7.82 -0.83
CA THR A 54 2.52 6.75 -1.48
C THR A 54 2.69 6.93 -2.98
N SER A 55 2.19 8.04 -3.54
CA SER A 55 2.14 8.29 -4.99
C SER A 55 1.50 7.13 -5.78
N ALA A 56 0.42 6.55 -5.24
CA ALA A 56 -0.25 5.34 -5.75
C ALA A 56 -1.73 5.59 -6.12
N LYS A 57 -2.00 6.70 -6.83
CA LYS A 57 -3.37 7.09 -7.25
C LYS A 57 -3.99 6.10 -8.22
N ASP A 58 -3.17 5.56 -9.12
CA ASP A 58 -3.51 4.47 -10.03
C ASP A 58 -4.03 3.24 -9.27
N VAL A 59 -3.36 2.87 -8.18
CA VAL A 59 -3.76 1.75 -7.33
C VAL A 59 -5.08 2.04 -6.63
N ALA A 60 -5.28 3.23 -6.09
CA ALA A 60 -6.56 3.60 -5.48
C ALA A 60 -7.73 3.53 -6.48
N CYS A 61 -7.53 3.99 -7.72
CA CYS A 61 -8.53 3.83 -8.79
C CYS A 61 -8.81 2.35 -9.07
N ALA A 62 -7.77 1.52 -9.22
CA ALA A 62 -7.92 0.09 -9.47
C ALA A 62 -8.77 -0.60 -8.40
N ILE A 63 -8.50 -0.30 -7.11
CA ILE A 63 -9.27 -0.80 -5.96
C ILE A 63 -10.75 -0.42 -6.09
N VAL A 64 -11.05 0.87 -6.34
CA VAL A 64 -12.43 1.38 -6.42
C VAL A 64 -13.18 0.82 -7.63
N THR A 65 -12.48 0.58 -8.75
CA THR A 65 -13.07 -0.03 -9.96
C THR A 65 -13.24 -1.54 -9.86
N GLY A 66 -12.83 -2.18 -8.74
CA GLY A 66 -12.99 -3.60 -8.52
C GLY A 66 -11.96 -4.48 -9.21
N VAL A 67 -10.77 -3.94 -9.51
CA VAL A 67 -9.65 -4.75 -10.01
C VAL A 67 -9.18 -5.72 -8.93
N ASP A 68 -8.88 -6.95 -9.33
CA ASP A 68 -8.42 -7.99 -8.41
C ASP A 68 -7.09 -7.58 -7.71
N PRO A 69 -7.00 -7.68 -6.36
CA PRO A 69 -5.81 -7.30 -5.62
C PRO A 69 -4.54 -8.04 -6.03
N VAL A 70 -4.64 -9.29 -6.48
CA VAL A 70 -3.49 -10.09 -6.93
C VAL A 70 -2.90 -9.50 -8.20
N MET A 71 -3.75 -9.04 -9.13
CA MET A 71 -3.30 -8.36 -10.35
C MET A 71 -2.56 -7.07 -10.02
N ILE A 72 -3.08 -6.28 -9.07
CA ILE A 72 -2.42 -5.07 -8.61
C ILE A 72 -1.05 -5.43 -8.02
N LEU A 73 -0.98 -6.39 -7.10
CA LEU A 73 0.27 -6.82 -6.46
C LEU A 73 1.34 -7.25 -7.47
N GLN A 74 0.97 -7.98 -8.52
CA GLN A 74 1.90 -8.37 -9.58
C GLN A 74 2.54 -7.18 -10.28
N GLN A 75 1.81 -6.07 -10.44
CA GLN A 75 2.35 -4.83 -11.03
C GLN A 75 3.21 -4.04 -10.03
N LEU A 76 2.98 -4.16 -8.72
CA LEU A 76 3.78 -3.47 -7.71
C LEU A 76 5.09 -4.21 -7.37
N MET A 77 5.13 -5.53 -7.57
CA MET A 77 6.34 -6.32 -7.36
C MET A 77 7.38 -5.96 -8.43
N PRO A 78 8.60 -5.51 -8.04
CA PRO A 78 9.67 -5.38 -9.01
C PRO A 78 9.92 -6.74 -9.65
N LEU A 79 9.99 -6.79 -10.99
CA LEU A 79 10.40 -7.98 -11.73
C LEU A 79 11.73 -8.44 -11.12
N ILE A 80 11.71 -9.56 -10.41
CA ILE A 80 12.88 -10.18 -9.81
C ILE A 80 13.79 -10.61 -10.97
N GLY A 81 14.67 -9.71 -11.42
CA GLY A 81 15.52 -9.97 -12.58
C GLY A 81 16.69 -9.02 -12.79
N GLY A 82 16.85 -7.94 -12.02
CA GLY A 82 17.86 -6.91 -12.36
C GLY A 82 18.87 -6.50 -11.29
N ILE A 83 18.60 -6.69 -9.99
CA ILE A 83 19.37 -6.00 -8.95
C ILE A 83 19.56 -6.90 -7.71
N ILE A 84 20.15 -8.08 -7.90
CA ILE A 84 21.07 -8.61 -6.89
C ILE A 84 22.47 -8.21 -7.38
N LYS A 85 22.72 -6.89 -7.40
CA LYS A 85 24.07 -6.36 -7.35
C LYS A 85 24.57 -6.63 -5.94
N TRP A 86 25.31 -7.72 -5.78
CA TRP A 86 26.24 -7.90 -4.68
C TRP A 86 27.53 -7.17 -5.07
N PHE A 87 27.66 -5.94 -4.60
CA PHE A 87 28.93 -5.23 -4.39
C PHE A 87 28.79 -4.46 -3.09
#